data_AF-Q5C387-F1
#
_entry.id   AF-Q5C387-F1
#
_cell.length_a   1.000
_cell.length_b   1.000
_cell.length_c   1.000
_cell.angle_alpha   90.00
_cell.angle_beta   90.00
_cell.angle_gamma   90.00
#
_symmetry.space_group_name_H-M   'P 1'
#
loop_
_entity.id
_entity.type
_entity.pdbx_description
1 polymer ?
#
loop_
_entity_poly.entity_id
_entity_poly.type
_entity_poly.pdbx_seq_one_letter_code
_entity_poly.pdbx_strand_id
1 'polypeptide(L)'
;RTLCQIGQQVSLAKTLESRMIDVCCVSETRIQDPSVVIHPTSPRQNGEATKYTLRLSGDSIASSRGLAGVGIALSMRAEQALLEWIPVNSRLCAVRLNGSVRTRRNRDTRRCLFVVSAYAPTDCSPDELKDEFYRTLCELLQKAKHSDIVVVEGDLM
;
A
#
# COMPACT_ATOMS: atom_id res chain seq x y z
N ARG A 1 2.38 5.92 -17.80
CA ARG A 1 3.66 5.84 -17.06
C ARG A 1 3.51 4.68 -16.07
N THR A 2 4.33 3.64 -16.18
CA THR A 2 4.21 2.40 -15.35
C THR A 2 5.32 2.34 -14.31
N LEU A 3 4.98 1.95 -13.08
CA LEU A 3 5.90 1.92 -11.93
C LEU A 3 7.05 0.91 -12.09
N CYS A 4 6.98 0.00 -13.07
CA CYS A 4 8.11 -0.84 -13.49
C CYS A 4 9.30 -0.05 -14.08
N GLN A 5 9.10 1.20 -14.51
CA GLN A 5 10.20 1.99 -15.05
C GLN A 5 11.16 2.43 -13.94
N ILE A 6 12.45 2.13 -14.08
CA ILE A 6 13.50 2.46 -13.10
C ILE A 6 13.46 3.93 -12.69
N GLY A 7 13.28 4.85 -13.65
CA GLY A 7 13.19 6.28 -13.35
C GLY A 7 12.01 6.65 -12.44
N GLN A 8 10.87 5.97 -12.57
CA GLN A 8 9.71 6.18 -11.70
C GLN A 8 9.95 5.62 -10.30
N GLN A 9 10.58 4.45 -10.17
CA GLN A 9 10.94 3.87 -8.87
C GLN A 9 11.91 4.78 -8.11
N VAL A 10 12.93 5.31 -8.79
CA VAL A 10 13.88 6.27 -8.20
C VAL A 10 13.16 7.55 -7.77
N SER A 11 12.26 8.08 -8.59
CA SER A 11 11.47 9.27 -8.26
C SER A 11 10.56 9.05 -7.04
N LEU A 12 9.92 7.88 -6.96
CA LEU A 12 9.11 7.48 -5.81
C LEU A 12 9.98 7.42 -4.54
N ALA A 13 11.10 6.68 -4.58
CA ALA A 13 11.99 6.53 -3.44
C ALA A 13 12.53 7.89 -2.93
N LYS A 14 12.93 8.79 -3.84
CA LYS A 14 13.37 10.16 -3.50
C LYS A 14 12.25 10.98 -2.84
N THR A 15 11.01 10.81 -3.30
CA THR A 15 9.86 11.54 -2.76
C THR A 15 9.52 11.05 -1.35
N LEU A 16 9.49 9.72 -1.15
CA LEU A 16 9.24 9.12 0.16
C LEU A 16 10.33 9.51 1.16
N GLU A 17 11.59 9.46 0.73
CA GLU A 17 12.74 9.85 1.55
C GLU A 17 12.71 11.33 1.94
N SER A 18 12.50 12.24 0.98
CA SER A 18 12.51 13.69 1.28
C SER A 18 11.39 14.13 2.22
N ARG A 19 10.31 13.35 2.29
CA ARG A 19 9.16 13.57 3.18
C ARG A 19 9.17 12.70 4.44
N MET A 20 10.20 11.86 4.62
CA MET A 20 10.31 10.91 5.73
C MET A 20 9.06 10.02 5.88
N ILE A 21 8.57 9.47 4.77
CA ILE A 21 7.36 8.65 4.74
C ILE A 21 7.72 7.19 5.01
N ASP A 22 7.15 6.60 6.07
CA ASP A 22 7.37 5.20 6.43
C ASP A 22 6.44 4.23 5.69
N VAL A 23 5.21 4.66 5.39
CA VAL A 23 4.18 3.87 4.73
C VAL A 23 3.49 4.75 3.69
N CYS A 24 3.37 4.28 2.45
CA CYS A 24 2.70 5.02 1.38
C CYS A 24 1.88 4.08 0.49
N CYS A 25 0.59 4.37 0.35
CA CYS A 25 -0.27 3.68 -0.61
C CYS A 25 -0.05 4.24 -2.02
N VAL A 26 0.09 3.35 -2.99
CA VAL A 26 0.36 3.70 -4.40
C VAL A 26 -0.72 3.07 -5.28
N SER A 27 -1.38 3.89 -6.11
CA SER A 27 -2.36 3.45 -7.10
C SER A 27 -1.80 3.50 -8.51
N GLU A 28 -2.49 2.88 -9.47
CA GLU A 28 -2.12 2.81 -10.88
C GLU A 28 -0.71 2.26 -11.13
N THR A 29 -0.33 1.21 -10.41
CA THR A 29 1.00 0.61 -10.55
C THR A 29 1.19 -0.04 -11.92
N ARG A 30 0.11 -0.59 -12.51
CA ARG A 30 0.03 -1.20 -13.86
C ARG A 30 1.04 -2.35 -14.03
N ILE A 31 1.18 -3.19 -13.00
CA ILE A 31 2.16 -4.29 -12.94
C ILE A 31 1.48 -5.63 -13.21
N GLN A 32 2.05 -6.42 -14.12
CA GLN A 32 1.45 -7.66 -14.63
C GLN A 32 1.47 -8.84 -13.66
N ASP A 33 2.43 -8.85 -12.73
CA ASP A 33 2.56 -9.91 -11.74
C ASP A 33 2.27 -9.36 -10.32
N PRO A 34 1.13 -9.76 -9.72
CA PRO A 34 0.71 -9.30 -8.39
C PRO A 34 1.53 -9.89 -7.24
N SER A 35 2.44 -10.82 -7.51
CA SER A 35 3.37 -11.36 -6.49
C SER A 35 4.70 -10.60 -6.45
N VAL A 36 4.90 -9.61 -7.32
CA VAL A 36 6.15 -8.86 -7.40
C VAL A 36 6.29 -7.92 -6.20
N VAL A 37 7.42 -8.07 -5.52
CA VAL A 37 7.92 -7.06 -4.59
C VAL A 37 9.01 -6.28 -5.31
N ILE A 38 8.85 -4.95 -5.37
CA ILE A 38 9.85 -4.05 -5.94
C ILE A 38 10.63 -3.42 -4.80
N HIS A 39 11.90 -3.12 -5.05
CA HIS A 39 12.75 -2.41 -4.10
C HIS A 39 13.20 -1.03 -4.62
N PRO A 40 12.32 -0.02 -4.58
CA PRO A 40 12.70 1.34 -4.97
C PRO A 40 13.86 1.83 -4.11
N THR A 41 14.87 2.37 -4.76
CA THR A 41 16.09 2.84 -4.09
C THR A 41 16.32 4.30 -4.45
N SER A 42 16.51 5.13 -3.43
CA SER A 42 16.91 6.53 -3.59
C SER A 42 18.43 6.62 -3.57
N PRO A 43 19.10 6.93 -4.69
CA PRO A 43 20.54 7.09 -4.70
C PRO A 43 20.94 8.36 -3.96
N ARG A 44 21.80 8.22 -2.95
CA ARG A 44 22.46 9.34 -2.27
C ARG A 44 23.87 9.54 -2.85
N GLN A 45 24.32 10.80 -2.96
CA GLN A 45 25.66 11.11 -3.47
C GLN A 45 26.77 10.73 -2.48
N ASN A 46 26.54 10.86 -1.16
CA ASN A 46 27.56 10.68 -0.11
C ASN A 46 27.08 9.82 1.07
N GLY A 47 26.34 8.74 0.83
CA GLY A 47 25.86 7.85 1.89
C GLY A 47 25.18 6.59 1.35
N GLU A 48 24.74 5.72 2.25
CA GLU A 48 24.01 4.50 1.87
C GLU A 48 22.66 4.88 1.24
N ALA A 49 22.28 4.17 0.18
CA ALA A 49 21.05 4.43 -0.55
C ALA A 49 19.84 4.01 0.29
N THR A 50 18.81 4.86 0.35
CA THR A 50 17.59 4.52 1.09
C THR A 50 16.74 3.58 0.27
N LYS A 51 16.50 2.39 0.81
CA LYS A 51 15.70 1.33 0.18
C LYS A 51 14.29 1.30 0.78
N TYR A 52 13.32 1.17 -0.10
CA TYR A 52 11.93 0.87 0.23
C TYR A 52 11.57 -0.53 -0.25
N THR A 53 10.54 -1.12 0.35
CA THR A 53 9.89 -2.33 -0.13
C THR A 53 8.50 -1.96 -0.61
N LEU A 54 8.25 -2.12 -1.90
CA LEU A 54 6.95 -1.88 -2.51
C LEU A 54 6.29 -3.23 -2.79
N ARG A 55 5.23 -3.53 -2.02
CA ARG A 55 4.39 -4.71 -2.20
C ARG A 55 3.19 -4.36 -3.07
N LEU A 56 2.88 -5.21 -4.03
CA LEU A 56 1.89 -4.92 -5.06
C LEU A 56 0.75 -5.92 -4.98
N SER A 57 -0.46 -5.44 -5.27
CA SER A 57 -1.65 -6.25 -5.48
C SER A 57 -2.25 -5.89 -6.83
N GLY A 58 -2.60 -6.92 -7.58
CA GLY A 58 -2.95 -6.83 -8.98
C GLY A 58 -3.80 -8.02 -9.37
N ASP A 59 -4.42 -7.91 -10.54
CA ASP A 59 -5.05 -9.03 -11.22
C ASP A 59 -4.41 -9.09 -12.60
N SER A 60 -3.95 -10.27 -13.01
CA SER A 60 -3.30 -10.48 -14.30
C SER A 60 -4.19 -10.01 -15.47
N ILE A 61 -5.51 -10.15 -15.36
CA ILE A 61 -6.47 -9.70 -16.37
C ILE A 61 -6.52 -8.17 -16.42
N ALA A 62 -6.69 -7.50 -15.27
CA ALA A 62 -6.69 -6.04 -15.19
C ALA A 62 -5.36 -5.45 -15.69
N SER A 63 -4.24 -6.03 -15.25
CA SER A 63 -2.90 -5.61 -15.62
C SER A 63 -2.58 -5.83 -17.10
N SER A 64 -3.12 -6.89 -17.75
CA SER A 64 -2.97 -7.11 -19.19
C SER A 64 -3.60 -5.99 -20.03
N ARG A 65 -4.63 -5.34 -19.49
CA ARG A 65 -5.28 -4.17 -20.09
C ARG A 65 -4.58 -2.85 -19.72
N GLY A 66 -3.50 -2.92 -18.93
CA GLY A 66 -2.83 -1.75 -18.37
C GLY A 66 -3.69 -0.97 -17.38
N LEU A 67 -4.73 -1.61 -16.83
CA LEU A 67 -5.73 -1.01 -15.95
C LEU A 67 -5.46 -1.45 -14.51
N ALA A 68 -5.51 -0.50 -13.58
CA ALA A 68 -5.40 -0.73 -12.15
C ALA A 68 -4.05 -1.31 -11.66
N GLY A 69 -4.04 -1.73 -10.40
CA GLY A 69 -2.85 -2.09 -9.64
C GLY A 69 -2.67 -1.13 -8.46
N VAL A 70 -2.63 -1.69 -7.27
CA VAL A 70 -2.38 -0.97 -6.03
C VAL A 70 -1.18 -1.56 -5.32
N GLY A 71 -0.56 -0.80 -4.44
CA GLY A 71 0.55 -1.26 -3.64
C GLY A 71 0.77 -0.43 -2.41
N ILE A 72 1.65 -0.92 -1.55
CA ILE A 72 2.08 -0.23 -0.34
C ILE A 72 3.60 -0.23 -0.31
N ALA A 73 4.19 0.97 -0.36
CA ALA A 73 5.61 1.20 -0.15
C ALA A 73 5.89 1.33 1.35
N LEU A 74 6.85 0.56 1.84
CA LEU A 74 7.27 0.50 3.22
C LEU A 74 8.74 0.89 3.32
N SER A 75 9.07 1.76 4.28
CA SER A 75 10.47 1.98 4.67
C SER A 75 11.05 0.69 5.25
N MET A 76 12.38 0.61 5.37
CA MET A 76 13.03 -0.54 6.01
C MET A 76 12.48 -0.82 7.42
N ARG A 77 12.18 0.24 8.18
CA ARG A 77 11.58 0.15 9.52
C ARG A 77 10.17 -0.42 9.47
N ALA A 78 9.34 0.08 8.55
CA ALA A 78 7.96 -0.39 8.43
C ALA A 78 7.91 -1.84 7.93
N GLU A 79 8.78 -2.22 6.99
CA GLU A 79 8.91 -3.60 6.52
C GLU A 79 9.31 -4.56 7.66
N GLN A 80 10.25 -4.16 8.53
CA GLN A 80 10.60 -4.96 9.72
C GLN A 80 9.45 -5.09 10.73
N ALA A 81 8.53 -4.13 10.74
CA ALA A 81 7.34 -4.18 11.56
C ALA A 81 6.17 -4.92 10.89
N LEU A 82 6.33 -5.40 9.65
CA LEU A 82 5.28 -6.10 8.91
C LEU A 82 4.93 -7.43 9.58
N LEU A 83 3.66 -7.53 10.00
CA LEU A 83 3.09 -8.76 10.54
C LEU A 83 2.37 -9.56 9.46
N GLU A 84 1.69 -8.86 8.54
CA GLU A 84 0.87 -9.50 7.52
C GLU A 84 0.76 -8.63 6.26
N TRP A 85 0.89 -9.26 5.10
CA TRP A 85 0.58 -8.67 3.79
C TRP A 85 -0.68 -9.34 3.25
N ILE A 86 -1.67 -8.55 2.85
CA ILE A 86 -2.99 -9.01 2.41
C ILE A 86 -3.26 -8.46 1.00
N PRO A 87 -2.88 -9.17 -0.07
CA PRO A 87 -3.32 -8.83 -1.42
C PRO A 87 -4.80 -9.23 -1.56
N VAL A 88 -5.62 -8.35 -2.16
CA VAL A 88 -7.05 -8.64 -2.36
C VAL A 88 -7.35 -8.74 -3.85
N ASN A 89 -7.14 -7.65 -4.58
CA ASN A 89 -7.30 -7.60 -6.04
C ASN A 89 -6.51 -6.41 -6.62
N SER A 90 -6.80 -6.03 -7.87
CA SER A 90 -6.14 -4.91 -8.54
C SER A 90 -6.47 -3.52 -7.96
N ARG A 91 -7.42 -3.42 -7.03
CA ARG A 91 -7.91 -2.17 -6.44
C ARG A 91 -7.78 -2.10 -4.92
N LEU A 92 -7.57 -3.23 -4.26
CA LEU A 92 -7.48 -3.31 -2.80
C LEU A 92 -6.28 -4.16 -2.37
N CYS A 93 -5.56 -3.67 -1.38
CA CYS A 93 -4.63 -4.46 -0.58
C CYS A 93 -4.47 -3.87 0.81
N ALA A 94 -3.89 -4.63 1.73
CA ALA A 94 -3.63 -4.16 3.07
C ALA A 94 -2.32 -4.70 3.66
N VAL A 95 -1.80 -3.99 4.64
CA VAL A 95 -0.75 -4.47 5.54
C VAL A 95 -1.19 -4.35 6.98
N ARG A 96 -0.77 -5.32 7.78
CA ARG A 96 -0.82 -5.23 9.24
C ARG A 96 0.60 -4.99 9.75
N LEU A 97 0.82 -3.88 10.44
CA LEU A 97 2.11 -3.50 10.98
C LEU A 97 2.06 -3.54 12.51
N ASN A 98 3.14 -4.01 13.12
CA ASN A 98 3.34 -3.90 14.55
C ASN A 98 3.55 -2.43 14.91
N GLY A 99 2.60 -1.85 15.64
CA GLY A 99 2.65 -0.47 16.08
C GLY A 99 2.93 -0.38 17.58
N SER A 100 3.71 0.63 17.97
CA SER A 100 3.76 1.11 19.34
C SER A 100 3.13 2.49 19.41
N VAL A 101 1.80 2.56 19.24
CA VAL A 101 1.09 3.82 19.50
C VAL A 101 1.05 4.05 21.01
N ARG A 102 1.97 4.88 21.51
CA ARG A 102 1.99 5.34 22.90
C ARG A 102 0.80 6.24 23.15
N THR A 103 -0.27 5.72 23.75
CA THR A 103 -1.35 6.58 24.25
C THR A 103 -0.97 7.20 25.60
N ARG A 104 -1.34 8.47 25.82
CA ARG A 104 -1.03 9.22 27.06
C ARG A 104 -1.54 8.57 28.36
N ARG A 105 -2.49 7.63 28.28
CA ARG A 105 -3.13 7.02 29.46
C ARG A 105 -2.59 5.65 29.88
N ASN A 106 -1.83 4.96 29.02
CA ASN A 106 -1.34 3.62 29.35
C ASN A 106 -0.01 3.37 28.64
N ARG A 107 1.05 3.11 29.42
CA ARG A 107 2.44 3.21 28.97
C ARG A 107 2.88 2.09 28.01
N ASP A 108 2.03 1.11 27.67
CA ASP A 108 2.46 0.01 26.79
C ASP A 108 1.35 -0.78 26.06
N THR A 109 0.18 -0.19 25.76
CA THR A 109 -0.75 -0.86 24.83
C THR A 109 -0.25 -0.75 23.40
N ARG A 110 0.51 -1.75 22.95
CA ARG A 110 0.90 -1.92 21.54
C ARG A 110 -0.35 -2.19 20.71
N ARG A 111 -0.71 -1.22 19.86
CA ARG A 111 -1.76 -1.40 18.85
C ARG A 111 -1.12 -1.59 17.49
N CYS A 112 -1.55 -2.61 16.77
CA CYS A 112 -1.13 -2.78 15.38
C CYS A 112 -1.78 -1.69 14.52
N LEU A 113 -1.08 -1.29 13.47
CA LEU A 113 -1.68 -0.52 12.39
C LEU A 113 -2.22 -1.50 11.35
N PHE A 114 -3.43 -1.26 10.86
CA PHE A 114 -4.02 -1.99 9.73
C PHE A 114 -4.25 -0.97 8.63
N VAL A 115 -3.36 -0.96 7.64
CA VAL A 115 -3.36 0.04 6.55
C VAL A 115 -3.94 -0.61 5.30
N VAL A 116 -5.00 -0.02 4.76
CA VAL A 116 -5.66 -0.43 3.52
C VAL A 116 -5.32 0.57 2.43
N SER A 117 -4.82 0.08 1.30
CA SER A 117 -4.66 0.84 0.06
C SER A 117 -5.85 0.54 -0.85
N ALA A 118 -6.55 1.60 -1.27
CA ALA A 118 -7.79 1.52 -2.02
C ALA A 118 -7.75 2.37 -3.29
N TYR A 119 -8.20 1.79 -4.41
CA TYR A 119 -8.39 2.47 -5.68
C TYR A 119 -9.82 2.29 -6.16
N ALA A 120 -10.70 3.22 -5.75
CA ALA A 120 -12.11 3.19 -6.05
C ALA A 120 -12.38 3.21 -7.58
N PRO A 121 -13.46 2.55 -8.02
CA PRO A 121 -13.98 2.76 -9.36
C PRO A 121 -14.40 4.23 -9.53
N THR A 122 -14.18 4.79 -10.72
CA THR A 122 -14.57 6.17 -11.01
C THR A 122 -16.09 6.35 -11.00
N ASP A 123 -16.56 7.59 -10.88
CA ASP A 123 -17.99 7.93 -10.91
C ASP A 123 -18.76 7.38 -12.11
N CYS A 124 -18.13 7.27 -13.28
CA CYS A 124 -18.74 6.72 -14.49
C CYS A 124 -18.78 5.18 -14.53
N SER A 125 -18.25 4.51 -13.52
CA SER A 125 -18.28 3.05 -13.43
C SER A 125 -19.71 2.55 -13.14
N PRO A 126 -20.11 1.38 -13.68
CA PRO A 126 -21.37 0.74 -13.33
C PRO A 126 -21.53 0.57 -11.82
N ASP A 127 -22.75 0.72 -11.33
CA ASP A 127 -23.05 0.61 -9.90
C ASP A 127 -22.69 -0.79 -9.36
N GLU A 128 -22.79 -1.84 -10.18
CA GLU A 128 -22.40 -3.19 -9.79
C GLU A 128 -20.91 -3.30 -9.44
N LEU A 129 -20.04 -2.57 -10.16
CA LEU A 129 -18.60 -2.54 -9.86
C LEU A 129 -18.30 -1.73 -8.59
N LYS A 130 -19.07 -0.67 -8.33
CA LYS A 130 -18.95 0.12 -7.10
C LYS A 130 -19.41 -0.70 -5.90
N ASP A 131 -20.55 -1.37 -6.00
CA ASP A 131 -21.11 -2.23 -4.95
C ASP A 131 -20.17 -3.38 -4.63
N GLU A 132 -19.62 -4.05 -5.65
CA GLU A 132 -18.63 -5.10 -5.45
C GLU A 132 -17.37 -4.57 -4.75
N PHE A 133 -16.88 -3.39 -5.14
CA PHE A 133 -15.72 -2.76 -4.52
C PHE A 133 -15.98 -2.45 -3.04
N TYR A 134 -17.09 -1.79 -2.70
CA TYR A 134 -17.41 -1.43 -1.32
C TYR A 134 -17.72 -2.65 -0.45
N ARG A 135 -18.38 -3.68 -1.00
CA ARG A 135 -18.54 -4.96 -0.32
C ARG A 135 -17.19 -5.58 0.04
N THR A 136 -16.29 -5.66 -0.94
CA THR A 136 -14.95 -6.23 -0.75
C THR A 136 -14.12 -5.41 0.26
N LEU A 137 -14.25 -4.08 0.22
CA LEU A 137 -13.61 -3.20 1.20
C LEU A 137 -14.15 -3.46 2.61
N CYS A 138 -15.47 -3.62 2.78
CA CYS A 138 -16.07 -3.96 4.07
C CYS A 138 -15.55 -5.30 4.60
N GLU A 139 -15.49 -6.34 3.76
CA GLU A 139 -14.93 -7.65 4.12
C GLU A 139 -13.45 -7.56 4.52
N LEU A 140 -12.66 -6.72 3.85
CA LEU A 140 -11.27 -6.48 4.20
C LEU A 140 -11.13 -5.77 5.56
N LEU A 141 -11.96 -4.78 5.84
CA LEU A 141 -11.97 -4.05 7.11
C LEU A 141 -12.36 -4.95 8.28
N GLN A 142 -13.22 -5.94 8.06
CA GLN A 142 -13.58 -6.95 9.07
C GLN A 142 -12.40 -7.85 9.48
N LYS A 143 -11.31 -7.90 8.70
CA LYS A 143 -10.09 -8.63 9.08
C LYS A 143 -9.26 -7.89 10.14
N ALA A 144 -9.51 -6.60 10.35
CA ALA A 144 -8.84 -5.85 11.41
C ALA A 144 -9.27 -6.37 12.79
N LYS A 145 -8.34 -6.47 13.74
CA LYS A 145 -8.69 -6.78 15.13
C LYS A 145 -9.28 -5.55 15.79
N HIS A 146 -10.13 -5.76 16.80
CA HIS A 146 -10.73 -4.69 17.60
C HIS A 146 -9.69 -3.73 18.24
N SER A 147 -8.46 -4.19 18.48
CA SER A 147 -7.36 -3.38 19.01
C SER A 147 -6.59 -2.58 17.96
N ASP A 148 -6.81 -2.86 16.67
CA ASP A 148 -6.03 -2.29 15.59
C ASP A 148 -6.47 -0.85 15.32
N ILE A 149 -5.52 -0.01 14.95
CA ILE A 149 -5.82 1.30 14.38
C ILE A 149 -5.89 1.10 12.88
N VAL A 150 -7.08 1.31 12.32
CA VAL A 150 -7.34 1.15 10.90
C VAL A 150 -7.10 2.47 10.18
N VAL A 151 -6.33 2.43 9.10
CA VAL A 151 -6.10 3.56 8.19
C VAL A 151 -6.48 3.10 6.79
N VAL A 152 -7.38 3.83 6.14
CA VAL A 152 -7.73 3.60 4.74
C VAL A 152 -7.19 4.78 3.94
N GLU A 153 -6.31 4.50 2.98
CA GLU A 153 -5.73 5.50 2.08
C GLU A 153 -5.88 5.07 0.63
N GLY A 154 -5.77 6.05 -0.25
CA GLY A 154 -5.78 5.85 -1.68
C GLY A 154 -6.76 6.81 -2.35
N ASP A 155 -7.15 6.45 -3.57
CA ASP A 155 -8.03 7.27 -4.39
C ASP A 155 -9.45 6.72 -4.26
N LEU A 156 -10.28 7.45 -3.50
CA LEU A 156 -11.66 7.10 -3.16
C LEU A 156 -12.67 8.04 -3.84
N MET A 157 -12.26 8.71 -4.92
CA MET A 157 -13.10 9.66 -5.66
C MET A 157 -14.23 8.97 -6.41
#